data_AF-A0A4E0RJV7-F1
#
_entry.id   AF-A0A4E0RJV7-F1
#
_cell.length_a   1.000
_cell.length_b   1.000
_cell.length_c   1.000
_cell.angle_alpha   90.00
_cell.angle_beta   90.00
_cell.angle_gamma   90.00
#
_symmetry.space_group_name_H-M   'P 1'
#
loop_
_entity.id
_entity.type
_entity.pdbx_description
1 polymer ?
#
loop_
_entity_poly.entity_id
_entity_poly.type
_entity_poly.pdbx_seq_one_letter_code
_entity_poly.pdbx_strand_id
1 'polypeptide(L)'
;MRDEFAVLGTVPAPSERSKDDMKYSTELNRWFLTPIGIWSTRSDAHIIEKILSELLVFLSCFLICFLLVPCGLHTFIKEQDPKLKMKMIGPLSFCLMSITKYLLLVARRREIRHCLEHIDIDWRRVRYLDDREIMMMNAKLGRFIACLCAVFMYGGGFFYHTIMPFAAGSFVTPDNITIRPLVYAIYDPLFSAQTTPAYEIVFTIQWFSGFVNYSVTIGACSLAAVFVLHICGQLKIVSSRLESFVKGRTDERKNVESRMAEIIELHLRALGFVVRVEGILNEICLIEFVGCTMNICFLGYYFMTEFEQSAAIATVTYCVLLVSFTFNIFIFCYIGEMLTQQGDKVGRTAYMIKWYELPAKSARGLILLLAMTKNPASITAGKMAELSFRSFCGVLKTAAAYLNLLRTVVM
;
A
#
# COMPACT_ATOMS: atom_id res chain seq x y z
N MET A 1 -6.65 -16.18 -22.55
CA MET A 1 -6.02 -16.51 -21.24
C MET A 1 -5.33 -17.89 -21.22
N ARG A 2 -5.40 -18.71 -22.29
CA ARG A 2 -4.71 -20.01 -22.40
C ARG A 2 -3.35 -19.93 -23.15
N ASP A 3 -3.02 -18.76 -23.70
CA ASP A 3 -1.81 -18.55 -24.54
C ASP A 3 -0.63 -17.85 -23.84
N GLU A 4 -0.80 -17.28 -22.65
CA GLU A 4 0.29 -16.52 -21.99
C GLU A 4 1.35 -17.38 -21.30
N PHE A 5 1.12 -18.69 -21.17
CA PHE A 5 2.15 -19.64 -20.71
C PHE A 5 3.08 -20.13 -21.83
N ALA A 6 2.76 -19.85 -23.10
CA ALA A 6 3.57 -20.30 -24.24
C ALA A 6 4.91 -19.54 -24.36
N VAL A 7 5.05 -18.37 -23.73
CA VAL A 7 6.28 -17.57 -23.73
C VAL A 7 7.22 -17.94 -22.57
N LEU A 8 6.79 -18.76 -21.61
CA LEU A 8 7.57 -18.97 -20.39
C LEU A 8 8.76 -19.95 -20.53
N GLY A 9 8.87 -20.77 -21.57
CA GLY A 9 9.83 -21.88 -21.52
C GLY A 9 9.62 -22.75 -20.26
N THR A 10 10.58 -23.60 -19.91
CA THR A 10 10.47 -24.45 -18.72
C THR A 10 10.66 -23.64 -17.44
N VAL A 11 9.66 -23.62 -16.56
CA VAL A 11 9.79 -23.03 -15.21
C VAL A 11 10.77 -23.89 -14.41
N PRO A 12 11.88 -23.33 -13.89
CA PRO A 12 12.83 -24.11 -13.10
C PRO A 12 12.19 -24.65 -11.81
N ALA A 13 12.58 -25.84 -11.40
CA ALA A 13 12.21 -26.36 -10.08
C ALA A 13 12.79 -25.44 -8.98
N PRO A 14 12.05 -25.21 -7.88
CA PRO A 14 12.52 -24.33 -6.82
C PRO A 14 13.71 -24.93 -6.07
N SER A 15 14.86 -24.24 -6.12
CA SER A 15 15.99 -24.52 -5.22
C SER A 15 15.68 -24.04 -3.80
N GLU A 16 16.31 -24.61 -2.77
CA GLU A 16 16.14 -24.15 -1.38
C GLU A 16 16.42 -22.65 -1.25
N ARG A 17 17.51 -22.18 -1.86
CA ARG A 17 17.87 -20.76 -1.90
C ARG A 17 16.76 -19.88 -2.49
N SER A 18 16.15 -20.28 -3.60
CA SER A 18 15.06 -19.51 -4.22
C SER A 18 13.81 -19.46 -3.34
N LYS A 19 13.54 -20.52 -2.56
CA LYS A 19 12.43 -20.55 -1.60
C LYS A 19 12.67 -19.60 -0.45
N ASP A 20 13.91 -19.56 0.06
CA ASP A 20 14.29 -18.66 1.15
C ASP A 20 14.23 -17.20 0.72
N ASP A 21 14.72 -16.88 -0.48
CA ASP A 21 14.67 -15.52 -1.04
C ASP A 21 13.22 -15.05 -1.25
N MET A 22 12.36 -15.93 -1.78
CA MET A 22 10.94 -15.64 -1.95
C MET A 22 10.22 -15.45 -0.60
N LYS A 23 10.45 -16.36 0.34
CA LYS A 23 9.91 -16.26 1.70
C LYS A 23 10.36 -14.94 2.32
N TYR A 24 11.64 -14.62 2.24
CA TYR A 24 12.18 -13.35 2.73
C TYR A 24 11.50 -12.15 2.07
N SER A 25 11.31 -12.13 0.74
CA SER A 25 10.70 -10.98 0.06
C SER A 25 9.24 -10.72 0.45
N THR A 26 8.50 -11.73 0.94
CA THR A 26 7.04 -11.65 1.09
C THR A 26 6.53 -11.92 2.51
N GLU A 27 7.42 -12.24 3.45
CA GLU A 27 7.08 -12.58 4.84
C GLU A 27 6.28 -11.50 5.56
N LEU A 28 6.66 -10.22 5.44
CA LEU A 28 5.93 -9.12 6.08
C LEU A 28 4.51 -8.97 5.51
N ASN A 29 4.35 -9.09 4.20
CA ASN A 29 3.03 -9.09 3.56
C ASN A 29 2.17 -10.23 4.11
N ARG A 30 2.76 -11.41 4.33
CA ARG A 30 2.07 -12.54 4.97
C ARG A 30 1.61 -12.17 6.37
N TRP A 31 2.45 -11.57 7.19
CA TRP A 31 2.11 -11.20 8.56
C TRP A 31 0.98 -10.16 8.61
N PHE A 32 0.96 -9.19 7.71
CA PHE A 32 -0.09 -8.16 7.69
C PHE A 32 -1.40 -8.61 7.05
N LEU A 33 -1.35 -9.46 6.02
CA LEU A 33 -2.53 -9.87 5.26
C LEU A 33 -3.21 -11.14 5.80
N THR A 34 -2.50 -11.98 6.56
CA THR A 34 -3.08 -13.21 7.12
C THR A 34 -4.16 -12.92 8.18
N PRO A 35 -3.96 -12.02 9.16
CA PRO A 35 -4.96 -11.73 10.18
C PRO A 35 -6.28 -11.19 9.63
N ILE A 36 -6.22 -10.48 8.49
CA ILE A 36 -7.38 -9.91 7.80
C ILE A 36 -7.93 -10.82 6.69
N GLY A 37 -7.48 -12.08 6.61
CA GLY A 37 -8.00 -13.08 5.69
C GLY A 37 -7.64 -12.91 4.21
N ILE A 38 -6.81 -11.92 3.85
CA ILE A 38 -6.44 -11.62 2.45
C ILE A 38 -5.30 -12.50 1.95
N TRP A 39 -4.37 -12.90 2.82
CA TRP A 39 -3.18 -13.66 2.39
C TRP A 39 -3.59 -14.90 1.61
N SER A 40 -3.07 -15.04 0.39
CA SER A 40 -3.53 -16.07 -0.51
C SER A 40 -3.16 -17.46 0.02
N THR A 41 -4.16 -18.21 0.47
CA THR A 41 -4.02 -19.64 0.68
C THR A 41 -3.65 -20.29 -0.65
N ARG A 42 -2.61 -21.13 -0.64
CA ARG A 42 -2.12 -21.83 -1.82
C ARG A 42 -3.27 -22.62 -2.46
N SER A 43 -3.27 -22.81 -3.79
CA SER A 43 -4.32 -23.58 -4.48
C SER A 43 -4.52 -24.98 -3.86
N ASP A 44 -3.42 -25.58 -3.41
CA ASP A 44 -3.33 -26.89 -2.75
C ASP A 44 -3.62 -26.88 -1.24
N ALA A 45 -4.02 -25.73 -0.68
CA ALA A 45 -4.29 -25.61 0.75
C ALA A 45 -5.49 -26.45 1.18
N HIS A 46 -5.40 -26.97 2.42
CA HIS A 46 -6.47 -27.73 3.03
C HIS A 46 -7.77 -26.91 3.09
N ILE A 47 -8.91 -27.60 2.95
CA ILE A 47 -10.26 -26.99 2.97
C ILE A 47 -10.46 -26.11 4.22
N ILE A 48 -9.91 -26.53 5.36
CA ILE A 48 -9.97 -25.79 6.64
C ILE A 48 -9.34 -24.40 6.51
N GLU A 49 -8.18 -24.27 5.87
CA GLU A 49 -7.50 -22.96 5.71
C GLU A 49 -8.30 -22.02 4.81
N LYS A 50 -9.00 -22.57 3.80
CA LYS A 50 -9.89 -21.79 2.94
C LYS A 50 -11.11 -21.29 3.73
N ILE A 51 -11.76 -22.16 4.49
CA ILE A 51 -12.90 -21.79 5.35
C ILE A 51 -12.47 -20.71 6.36
N LEU A 52 -11.32 -20.88 7.02
CA LEU A 52 -10.81 -19.91 7.97
C LEU A 52 -10.53 -18.55 7.32
N SER A 53 -9.95 -18.52 6.12
CA SER A 53 -9.73 -17.27 5.37
C SER A 53 -11.05 -16.56 5.06
N GLU A 54 -12.09 -17.26 4.61
CA GLU A 54 -13.40 -16.64 4.34
C GLU A 54 -14.09 -16.14 5.63
N LEU A 55 -13.97 -16.88 6.74
CA LEU A 55 -14.47 -16.44 8.05
C LEU A 55 -13.76 -15.16 8.53
N LEU A 56 -12.44 -15.07 8.36
CA LEU A 56 -11.66 -13.87 8.68
C LEU A 56 -12.05 -12.68 7.80
N VAL A 57 -12.42 -12.93 6.54
CA VAL A 57 -12.94 -11.88 5.65
C VAL A 57 -14.27 -11.34 6.15
N PHE A 58 -15.20 -12.23 6.48
CA PHE A 58 -16.49 -11.84 7.04
C PHE A 58 -16.33 -11.06 8.36
N LEU A 59 -15.46 -11.56 9.26
CA LEU A 59 -15.18 -10.93 10.54
C LEU A 59 -14.56 -9.53 10.37
N SER A 60 -13.61 -9.37 9.44
CA SER A 60 -12.97 -8.07 9.17
C SER A 60 -13.99 -7.06 8.63
N CYS A 61 -14.85 -7.46 7.70
CA CYS A 61 -15.95 -6.62 7.22
C CYS A 61 -16.90 -6.23 8.35
N PHE A 62 -17.30 -7.19 9.20
CA PHE A 62 -18.17 -6.94 10.34
C PHE A 62 -17.56 -5.90 11.30
N LEU A 63 -16.28 -6.05 11.65
CA LEU A 63 -15.58 -5.14 12.55
C LEU A 63 -15.50 -3.71 11.98
N ILE A 64 -15.17 -3.55 10.70
CA ILE A 64 -15.15 -2.21 10.08
C ILE A 64 -16.56 -1.60 10.04
N CYS A 65 -17.59 -2.40 9.68
CA CYS A 65 -18.98 -1.94 9.68
C CYS A 65 -19.48 -1.59 11.09
N PHE A 66 -19.04 -2.28 12.13
CA PHE A 66 -19.37 -1.99 13.52
C PHE A 66 -18.86 -0.63 13.97
N LEU A 67 -17.75 -0.13 13.39
CA LEU A 67 -17.32 1.26 13.60
C LEU A 67 -18.15 2.23 12.75
N LEU A 68 -18.30 1.93 11.47
CA LEU A 68 -18.87 2.85 10.48
C LEU A 68 -20.35 3.15 10.75
N VAL A 69 -21.17 2.13 10.99
CA VAL A 69 -22.64 2.27 11.06
C VAL A 69 -23.09 3.03 12.31
N PRO A 70 -22.72 2.64 13.54
CA PRO A 70 -23.15 3.35 14.75
C PRO A 70 -22.59 4.77 14.80
N CYS A 71 -21.33 4.97 14.40
CA CYS A 71 -20.70 6.29 14.36
C CYS A 71 -21.36 7.20 13.31
N GLY A 72 -21.71 6.64 12.14
CA GLY A 72 -22.41 7.38 11.10
C GLY A 72 -23.81 7.81 11.55
N LEU A 73 -24.58 6.89 12.13
CA LEU A 73 -25.91 7.19 12.67
C LEU A 73 -25.84 8.25 13.77
N HIS A 74 -24.87 8.15 14.69
CA HIS A 74 -24.67 9.16 15.73
C HIS A 74 -24.38 10.55 15.12
N THR A 75 -23.45 10.62 14.17
CA THR A 75 -22.99 11.87 13.56
C THR A 75 -24.07 12.56 12.74
N PHE A 76 -24.85 11.81 11.95
CA PHE A 76 -25.82 12.39 11.03
C PHE A 76 -27.23 12.57 11.64
N ILE A 77 -27.63 11.74 12.61
CA ILE A 77 -28.98 11.78 13.19
C ILE A 77 -29.00 12.51 14.53
N LYS A 78 -28.12 12.13 15.45
CA LYS A 78 -28.18 12.59 16.85
C LYS A 78 -27.43 13.90 17.05
N GLU A 79 -26.20 13.96 16.55
CA GLU A 79 -25.37 15.12 16.78
C GLU A 79 -25.97 16.34 16.06
N GLN A 80 -25.96 17.50 16.69
CA GLN A 80 -26.43 18.76 16.10
C GLN A 80 -25.35 19.84 16.13
N ASP A 81 -24.36 19.72 17.03
CA ASP A 81 -23.25 20.67 17.08
C ASP A 81 -22.35 20.48 15.84
N PRO A 82 -22.21 21.50 14.97
CA PRO A 82 -21.37 21.42 13.80
C PRO A 82 -19.89 21.13 14.13
N LYS A 83 -19.39 21.60 15.29
CA LYS A 83 -18.00 21.35 15.71
C LYS A 83 -17.79 19.89 16.10
N LEU A 84 -18.73 19.30 16.83
CA LEU A 84 -18.67 17.90 17.23
C LEU A 84 -18.89 16.97 16.02
N LYS A 85 -19.82 17.31 15.12
CA LYS A 85 -19.95 16.64 13.81
C LYS A 85 -18.63 16.60 13.05
N MET A 86 -17.96 17.74 12.95
CA MET A 86 -16.68 17.83 12.26
C MET A 86 -15.63 16.92 12.88
N LYS A 87 -15.57 16.76 14.21
CA LYS A 87 -14.67 15.81 14.89
C LYS A 87 -14.95 14.34 14.53
N MET A 88 -16.20 13.99 14.22
CA MET A 88 -16.59 12.61 13.86
C MET A 88 -16.43 12.27 12.37
N ILE A 89 -16.41 13.28 11.49
CA ILE A 89 -16.28 13.06 10.04
C ILE A 89 -14.90 12.47 9.66
N GLY A 90 -13.82 12.86 10.33
CA GLY A 90 -12.47 12.32 10.07
C GLY A 90 -12.38 10.80 10.29
N PRO A 91 -12.79 10.28 11.46
CA PRO A 91 -12.84 8.84 11.71
C PRO A 91 -13.76 8.07 10.75
N LEU A 92 -14.92 8.65 10.38
CA LEU A 92 -15.81 8.07 9.37
C LEU A 92 -15.18 8.01 7.98
N SER A 93 -14.50 9.08 7.57
CA SER A 93 -13.69 9.16 6.35
C SER A 93 -12.66 8.02 6.31
N PHE A 94 -11.93 7.80 7.40
CA PHE A 94 -10.93 6.73 7.49
C PHE A 94 -11.56 5.32 7.41
N CYS A 95 -12.71 5.10 8.05
CA CYS A 95 -13.44 3.83 7.96
C CYS A 95 -13.96 3.58 6.53
N LEU A 96 -14.51 4.60 5.86
CA LEU A 96 -14.99 4.49 4.48
C LEU A 96 -13.83 4.19 3.51
N MET A 97 -12.69 4.86 3.69
CA MET A 97 -11.47 4.60 2.95
C MET A 97 -11.02 3.14 3.16
N SER A 98 -11.00 2.68 4.40
CA SER A 98 -10.55 1.33 4.76
C SER A 98 -11.47 0.23 4.24
N ILE A 99 -12.81 0.36 4.37
CA ILE A 99 -13.74 -0.66 3.85
C ILE A 99 -13.65 -0.75 2.32
N THR A 100 -13.53 0.38 1.62
CA THR A 100 -13.45 0.39 0.15
C THR A 100 -12.15 -0.29 -0.31
N LYS A 101 -11.00 0.06 0.30
CA LYS A 101 -9.72 -0.62 0.04
C LYS A 101 -9.81 -2.12 0.35
N TYR A 102 -10.43 -2.49 1.46
CA TYR A 102 -10.55 -3.88 1.88
C TYR A 102 -11.35 -4.70 0.87
N LEU A 103 -12.51 -4.21 0.44
CA LEU A 103 -13.33 -4.86 -0.58
C LEU A 103 -12.58 -5.02 -1.91
N LEU A 104 -11.80 -4.01 -2.32
CA LEU A 104 -10.96 -4.13 -3.51
C LEU A 104 -9.86 -5.18 -3.35
N LEU A 105 -9.15 -5.22 -2.21
CA LEU A 105 -8.13 -6.24 -1.95
C LEU A 105 -8.73 -7.65 -1.96
N VAL A 106 -9.92 -7.83 -1.39
CA VAL A 106 -10.64 -9.11 -1.41
C VAL A 106 -11.06 -9.48 -2.83
N ALA A 107 -11.61 -8.52 -3.60
CA ALA A 107 -11.99 -8.73 -4.99
C ALA A 107 -10.81 -9.12 -5.87
N ARG A 108 -9.65 -8.48 -5.66
CA ARG A 108 -8.40 -8.68 -6.43
C ARG A 108 -7.48 -9.78 -5.87
N ARG A 109 -7.96 -10.58 -4.90
CA ARG A 109 -7.13 -11.61 -4.23
C ARG A 109 -6.48 -12.60 -5.20
N ARG A 110 -7.12 -12.91 -6.33
CA ARG A 110 -6.61 -13.85 -7.34
C ARG A 110 -5.47 -13.23 -8.13
N GLU A 111 -5.63 -11.98 -8.53
CA GLU A 111 -4.65 -11.19 -9.24
C GLU A 111 -3.40 -10.93 -8.36
N ILE A 112 -3.60 -10.62 -7.08
CA ILE A 112 -2.52 -10.50 -6.08
C ILE A 112 -1.73 -11.81 -6.00
N ARG A 113 -2.41 -12.96 -5.94
CA ARG A 113 -1.75 -14.27 -5.93
C ARG A 113 -0.94 -14.49 -7.21
N HIS A 114 -1.47 -14.16 -8.38
CA HIS A 114 -0.71 -14.26 -9.63
C HIS A 114 0.52 -13.35 -9.68
N CYS A 115 0.46 -12.17 -9.06
CA CYS A 115 1.64 -11.31 -8.89
C CYS A 115 2.70 -11.96 -7.97
N LEU A 116 2.28 -12.60 -6.86
CA LEU A 116 3.19 -13.34 -5.98
C LEU A 116 3.81 -14.55 -6.69
N GLU A 117 3.02 -15.29 -7.47
CA GLU A 117 3.53 -16.39 -8.33
C GLU A 117 4.54 -15.87 -9.36
N HIS A 118 4.31 -14.69 -9.94
CA HIS A 118 5.27 -14.07 -10.86
C HIS A 118 6.62 -13.80 -10.20
N ILE A 119 6.61 -13.24 -8.99
CA ILE A 119 7.82 -12.99 -8.19
C ILE A 119 8.54 -14.30 -7.86
N ASP A 120 7.81 -15.37 -7.55
CA ASP A 120 8.37 -16.68 -7.22
C ASP A 120 9.10 -17.25 -8.43
N ILE A 121 8.47 -17.20 -9.60
CA ILE A 121 9.09 -17.63 -10.85
C ILE A 121 10.34 -16.79 -11.16
N ASP A 122 10.34 -15.48 -10.87
CA ASP A 122 11.53 -14.65 -11.03
C ASP A 122 12.68 -15.11 -10.13
N TRP A 123 12.44 -15.32 -8.83
CA TRP A 123 13.44 -15.84 -7.91
C TRP A 123 14.02 -17.19 -8.35
N ARG A 124 13.19 -18.08 -8.91
CA ARG A 124 13.64 -19.38 -9.44
C ARG A 124 14.48 -19.27 -10.70
N ARG A 125 14.34 -18.18 -11.47
CA ARG A 125 15.08 -17.97 -12.72
C ARG A 125 16.41 -17.25 -12.53
N VAL A 126 16.67 -16.66 -11.37
CA VAL A 126 17.94 -15.98 -11.11
C VAL A 126 19.09 -16.98 -11.15
N ARG A 127 20.00 -16.80 -12.12
CA ARG A 127 21.20 -17.63 -12.29
C ARG A 127 22.47 -16.94 -11.84
N TYR A 128 22.55 -15.62 -12.04
CA TYR A 128 23.75 -14.82 -11.75
C TYR A 128 23.69 -14.23 -10.34
N LEU A 129 24.83 -14.18 -9.66
CA LEU A 129 24.93 -13.63 -8.31
C LEU A 129 24.62 -12.13 -8.29
N ASP A 130 25.12 -11.37 -9.28
CA ASP A 130 24.87 -9.93 -9.40
C ASP A 130 23.37 -9.61 -9.53
N ASP A 131 22.64 -10.39 -10.36
CA ASP A 131 21.19 -10.25 -10.53
C ASP A 131 20.45 -10.51 -9.20
N ARG A 132 20.91 -11.52 -8.46
CA ARG A 132 20.35 -11.84 -7.14
C ARG A 132 20.59 -10.72 -6.14
N GLU A 133 21.79 -10.14 -6.10
CA GLU A 133 22.12 -9.03 -5.21
C GLU A 133 21.23 -7.81 -5.48
N ILE A 134 21.00 -7.50 -6.76
CA ILE A 134 20.06 -6.44 -7.16
C ILE A 134 18.65 -6.75 -6.65
N MET A 135 18.12 -7.96 -6.87
CA MET A 135 16.79 -8.32 -6.39
C MET A 135 16.69 -8.27 -4.86
N MET A 136 17.70 -8.80 -4.16
CA MET A 136 17.75 -8.80 -2.70
C MET A 136 17.82 -7.39 -2.11
N MET A 137 18.56 -6.48 -2.74
CA MET A 137 18.62 -5.08 -2.33
C MET A 137 17.24 -4.41 -2.42
N ASN A 138 16.51 -4.64 -3.52
CA ASN A 138 15.16 -4.06 -3.67
C ASN A 138 14.14 -4.74 -2.73
N ALA A 139 14.26 -6.05 -2.49
CA ALA A 139 13.43 -6.76 -1.51
C ALA A 139 13.66 -6.24 -0.08
N LYS A 140 14.92 -5.99 0.31
CA LYS A 140 15.27 -5.36 1.59
C LYS A 140 14.65 -3.96 1.73
N LEU A 141 14.74 -3.15 0.68
CA LEU A 141 14.11 -1.83 0.66
C LEU A 141 12.58 -1.93 0.79
N GLY A 142 11.95 -2.88 0.12
CA GLY A 142 10.49 -3.09 0.23
C GLY A 142 10.06 -3.51 1.61
N ARG A 143 10.82 -4.41 2.26
CA ARG A 143 10.60 -4.78 3.65
C ARG A 143 10.77 -3.58 4.60
N PHE A 144 11.81 -2.78 4.38
CA PHE A 144 12.05 -1.58 5.18
C PHE A 144 10.89 -0.59 5.08
N ILE A 145 10.41 -0.31 3.87
CA ILE A 145 9.25 0.55 3.63
C ILE A 145 7.98 -0.01 4.29
N ALA A 146 7.72 -1.31 4.13
CA ALA A 146 6.56 -1.96 4.76
C ALA A 146 6.63 -1.89 6.30
N CYS A 147 7.82 -2.06 6.88
CA CYS A 147 8.05 -1.92 8.31
C CYS A 147 7.80 -0.48 8.79
N LEU A 148 8.33 0.53 8.08
CA LEU A 148 8.07 1.93 8.38
C LEU A 148 6.57 2.25 8.35
N CYS A 149 5.85 1.80 7.31
CA CYS A 149 4.41 1.98 7.21
C CYS A 149 3.69 1.35 8.42
N ALA A 150 4.08 0.14 8.81
CA ALA A 150 3.50 -0.54 9.97
C ALA A 150 3.75 0.22 11.28
N VAL A 151 4.98 0.70 11.51
CA VAL A 151 5.34 1.45 12.72
C VAL A 151 4.52 2.73 12.84
N PHE A 152 4.42 3.52 11.76
CA PHE A 152 3.64 4.76 11.78
C PHE A 152 2.15 4.48 11.95
N MET A 153 1.56 3.59 11.14
CA MET A 153 0.12 3.36 11.16
C MET A 153 -0.36 2.69 12.46
N TYR A 154 0.33 1.64 12.94
CA TYR A 154 -0.04 1.03 14.23
C TYR A 154 0.31 1.94 15.41
N GLY A 155 1.41 2.70 15.34
CA GLY A 155 1.77 3.68 16.36
C GLY A 155 0.68 4.74 16.52
N GLY A 156 0.30 5.42 15.43
CA GLY A 156 -0.80 6.38 15.45
C GLY A 156 -2.13 5.76 15.87
N GLY A 157 -2.42 4.53 15.42
CA GLY A 157 -3.60 3.79 15.84
C GLY A 157 -3.64 3.48 17.33
N PHE A 158 -2.50 3.11 17.93
CA PHE A 158 -2.40 2.87 19.36
C PHE A 158 -2.59 4.15 20.19
N PHE A 159 -2.03 5.27 19.75
CA PHE A 159 -2.29 6.56 20.39
C PHE A 159 -3.78 6.92 20.36
N TYR A 160 -4.42 6.72 19.20
CA TYR A 160 -5.83 7.06 19.00
C TYR A 160 -6.79 6.13 19.74
N HIS A 161 -6.63 4.81 19.62
CA HIS A 161 -7.54 3.81 20.18
C HIS A 161 -7.29 3.48 21.65
N THR A 162 -6.09 3.75 22.17
CA THR A 162 -5.73 3.42 23.55
C THR A 162 -5.43 4.68 24.35
N ILE A 163 -4.34 5.38 24.03
CA ILE A 163 -3.81 6.45 24.91
C ILE A 163 -4.85 7.57 25.10
N MET A 164 -5.48 8.03 24.02
CA MET A 164 -6.41 9.15 24.07
C MET A 164 -7.65 8.87 24.95
N PRO A 165 -8.41 7.76 24.79
CA PRO A 165 -9.53 7.42 25.68
C PRO A 165 -9.13 7.26 27.15
N PHE A 166 -8.03 6.56 27.43
CA PHE A 166 -7.59 6.32 28.80
C PHE A 166 -7.14 7.61 29.49
N ALA A 167 -6.49 8.50 28.75
CA ALA A 167 -6.07 9.80 29.24
C ALA A 167 -7.22 10.77 29.49
N ALA A 168 -8.27 10.72 28.67
CA ALA A 168 -9.43 11.59 28.84
C ALA A 168 -10.19 11.30 30.15
N GLY A 169 -10.17 10.06 30.64
CA GLY A 169 -10.82 9.65 31.88
C GLY A 169 -12.35 9.71 31.80
N SER A 170 -13.04 9.12 32.78
CA SER A 170 -14.50 9.24 32.88
C SER A 170 -14.89 10.58 33.48
N PHE A 171 -15.92 11.23 32.93
CA PHE A 171 -16.48 12.46 33.49
C PHE A 171 -17.99 12.32 33.70
N VAL A 172 -18.53 13.06 34.66
CA VAL A 172 -19.96 13.03 35.01
C VAL A 172 -20.64 14.24 34.38
N THR A 173 -21.73 14.01 33.65
CA THR A 173 -22.55 15.06 33.04
C THR A 173 -23.43 15.75 34.09
N PRO A 174 -23.98 16.95 33.80
CA PRO A 174 -24.91 17.64 34.69
C PRO A 174 -26.14 16.80 35.08
N ASP A 175 -26.55 15.86 34.21
CA ASP A 175 -27.67 14.92 34.44
C ASP A 175 -27.27 13.70 35.30
N ASN A 176 -26.11 13.75 35.97
CA ASN A 176 -25.57 12.69 36.81
C ASN A 176 -25.29 11.36 36.07
N ILE A 177 -24.99 11.44 34.76
CA ILE A 177 -24.61 10.29 33.93
C ILE A 177 -23.09 10.28 33.76
N THR A 178 -22.44 9.18 34.15
CA THR A 178 -21.01 8.95 33.92
C THR A 178 -20.75 8.60 32.46
N ILE A 179 -20.01 9.44 31.75
CA ILE A 179 -19.55 9.18 30.38
C ILE A 179 -18.12 8.65 30.41
N ARG A 180 -17.93 7.49 29.80
CA ARG A 180 -16.64 6.88 29.54
C ARG A 180 -16.29 7.10 28.06
N PRO A 181 -15.16 7.75 27.75
CA PRO A 181 -14.81 8.13 26.38
C PRO A 181 -14.61 6.91 25.47
N LEU A 182 -15.34 6.90 24.35
CA LEU A 182 -15.10 5.99 23.22
C LEU A 182 -14.59 6.81 22.04
N VAL A 183 -13.67 6.23 21.27
CA VAL A 183 -13.08 6.88 20.10
C VAL A 183 -14.11 7.07 19.00
N TYR A 184 -14.92 6.03 18.77
CA TYR A 184 -16.05 6.09 17.87
C TYR A 184 -17.31 6.23 18.70
N ALA A 185 -18.04 7.32 18.46
CA ALA A 185 -19.33 7.55 19.10
C ALA A 185 -20.31 6.46 18.67
N ILE A 186 -21.20 6.09 19.59
CA ILE A 186 -22.22 5.08 19.36
C ILE A 186 -23.57 5.77 19.38
N TYR A 187 -24.43 5.38 18.46
CA TYR A 187 -25.81 5.83 18.46
C TYR A 187 -26.55 5.10 19.59
N ASP A 188 -26.73 5.76 20.74
CA ASP A 188 -27.32 5.19 21.96
C ASP A 188 -28.62 4.39 21.74
N PRO A 189 -29.52 4.76 20.81
CA PRO A 189 -30.72 3.95 20.53
C PRO A 189 -30.46 2.56 19.93
N LEU A 190 -29.28 2.29 19.36
CA LEU A 190 -28.91 0.92 18.95
C LEU A 190 -28.59 0.05 20.17
N PHE A 191 -27.77 0.56 21.08
CA PHE A 191 -27.45 -0.06 22.36
C PHE A 191 -26.71 0.94 23.26
N SER A 192 -26.87 0.79 24.58
CA SER A 192 -26.12 1.57 25.57
C SER A 192 -24.74 0.94 25.79
N ALA A 193 -23.70 1.68 25.45
CA ALA A 193 -22.31 1.25 25.65
C ALA A 193 -21.70 1.74 26.98
N GLN A 194 -22.41 2.52 27.78
CA GLN A 194 -21.82 3.19 28.96
C GLN A 194 -21.88 2.33 30.24
N THR A 195 -22.68 1.27 30.25
CA THR A 195 -22.83 0.35 31.39
C THR A 195 -21.83 -0.81 31.34
N THR A 196 -21.28 -1.23 32.48
CA THR A 196 -20.47 -2.46 32.58
C THR A 196 -21.38 -3.70 32.53
N PRO A 197 -21.04 -4.77 31.78
CA PRO A 197 -19.80 -5.01 31.01
C PRO A 197 -19.84 -4.54 29.54
N ALA A 198 -20.92 -3.88 29.11
CA ALA A 198 -21.11 -3.48 27.70
C ALA A 198 -20.01 -2.51 27.23
N TYR A 199 -19.59 -1.56 28.07
CA TYR A 199 -18.50 -0.64 27.76
C TYR A 199 -17.21 -1.38 27.42
N GLU A 200 -16.80 -2.32 28.27
CA GLU A 200 -15.57 -3.09 28.10
C GLU A 200 -15.61 -3.89 26.80
N ILE A 201 -16.74 -4.55 26.51
CA ILE A 201 -16.94 -5.32 25.28
C ILE A 201 -16.82 -4.42 24.04
N VAL A 202 -17.53 -3.28 24.05
CA VAL A 202 -17.54 -2.33 22.94
C VAL A 202 -16.16 -1.73 22.71
N PHE A 203 -15.49 -1.31 23.77
CA PHE A 203 -14.13 -0.77 23.70
C PHE A 203 -13.18 -1.79 23.07
N THR A 204 -13.25 -3.05 23.49
CA THR A 204 -12.45 -4.15 22.91
C THR A 204 -12.78 -4.36 21.42
N ILE A 205 -14.05 -4.35 21.04
CA ILE A 205 -14.46 -4.46 19.63
C ILE A 205 -13.92 -3.28 18.81
N GLN A 206 -14.02 -2.04 19.32
CA GLN A 206 -13.49 -0.85 18.63
C GLN A 206 -11.97 -0.94 18.46
N TRP A 207 -11.25 -1.47 19.43
CA TRP A 207 -9.81 -1.67 19.37
C TRP A 207 -9.41 -2.67 18.29
N PHE A 208 -10.07 -3.84 18.23
CA PHE A 208 -9.85 -4.82 17.16
C PHE A 208 -10.26 -4.27 15.78
N SER A 209 -11.33 -3.49 15.72
CA SER A 209 -11.77 -2.85 14.48
C SER A 209 -10.75 -1.81 13.99
N GLY A 210 -10.16 -1.04 14.91
CA GLY A 210 -9.03 -0.16 14.63
C GLY A 210 -7.84 -0.96 14.07
N PHE A 211 -7.43 -2.04 14.74
CA PHE A 211 -6.37 -2.93 14.27
C PHE A 211 -6.62 -3.43 12.84
N VAL A 212 -7.85 -3.83 12.50
CA VAL A 212 -8.22 -4.24 11.14
C VAL A 212 -8.06 -3.07 10.15
N ASN A 213 -8.60 -1.88 10.42
CA ASN A 213 -8.46 -0.71 9.53
C ASN A 213 -6.99 -0.36 9.24
N TYR A 214 -6.13 -0.35 10.27
CA TYR A 214 -4.70 -0.10 10.10
C TYR A 214 -4.02 -1.24 9.34
N SER A 215 -4.37 -2.50 9.62
CA SER A 215 -3.87 -3.68 8.90
C SER A 215 -4.19 -3.64 7.41
N VAL A 216 -5.39 -3.17 7.03
CA VAL A 216 -5.78 -3.00 5.62
C VAL A 216 -4.88 -1.99 4.94
N THR A 217 -4.64 -0.84 5.57
CA THR A 217 -3.78 0.22 5.01
C THR A 217 -2.33 -0.24 4.89
N ILE A 218 -1.78 -0.90 5.92
CA ILE A 218 -0.43 -1.47 5.91
C ILE A 218 -0.31 -2.60 4.88
N GLY A 219 -1.34 -3.44 4.76
CA GLY A 219 -1.41 -4.52 3.78
C GLY A 219 -1.35 -4.00 2.34
N ALA A 220 -2.15 -2.98 2.02
CA ALA A 220 -2.13 -2.33 0.71
C ALA A 220 -0.75 -1.71 0.40
N CYS A 221 -0.20 -0.94 1.35
CA CYS A 221 1.10 -0.30 1.20
C CYS A 221 2.25 -1.32 1.06
N SER A 222 2.21 -2.40 1.81
CA SER A 222 3.26 -3.43 1.80
C SER A 222 3.25 -4.26 0.51
N LEU A 223 2.06 -4.58 -0.03
CA LEU A 223 1.90 -5.15 -1.38
C LEU A 223 2.46 -4.21 -2.45
N ALA A 224 2.08 -2.93 -2.41
CA ALA A 224 2.57 -1.94 -3.36
C ALA A 224 4.10 -1.84 -3.33
N ALA A 225 4.70 -1.74 -2.13
CA ALA A 225 6.15 -1.67 -1.96
C ALA A 225 6.87 -2.91 -2.53
N VAL A 226 6.40 -4.12 -2.20
CA VAL A 226 7.05 -5.35 -2.68
C VAL A 226 6.91 -5.50 -4.20
N PHE A 227 5.74 -5.24 -4.77
CA PHE A 227 5.51 -5.37 -6.21
C PHE A 227 6.31 -4.34 -7.00
N VAL A 228 6.21 -3.07 -6.63
CA VAL A 228 6.88 -1.99 -7.36
C VAL A 228 8.40 -2.10 -7.22
N LEU A 229 8.93 -2.42 -6.04
CA LEU A 229 10.38 -2.56 -5.89
C LEU A 229 10.93 -3.83 -6.53
N HIS A 230 10.15 -4.92 -6.61
CA HIS A 230 10.53 -6.06 -7.43
C HIS A 230 10.66 -5.68 -8.90
N ILE A 231 9.70 -4.92 -9.44
CA ILE A 231 9.79 -4.36 -10.80
C ILE A 231 11.04 -3.49 -10.95
N CYS A 232 11.29 -2.58 -10.01
CA CYS A 232 12.52 -1.75 -10.01
C CYS A 232 13.78 -2.62 -10.01
N GLY A 233 13.78 -3.74 -9.30
CA GLY A 233 14.85 -4.74 -9.33
C GLY A 233 15.04 -5.35 -10.71
N GLN A 234 13.96 -5.78 -11.37
CA GLN A 234 14.01 -6.32 -12.73
C GLN A 234 14.53 -5.28 -13.74
N LEU A 235 14.05 -4.03 -13.67
CA LEU A 235 14.52 -2.94 -14.54
C LEU A 235 16.00 -2.57 -14.28
N LYS A 236 16.47 -2.68 -13.04
CA LYS A 236 17.90 -2.53 -12.70
C LYS A 236 18.75 -3.64 -13.30
N ILE A 237 18.25 -4.88 -13.32
CA ILE A 237 18.94 -5.99 -14.01
C ILE A 237 19.01 -5.73 -15.52
N VAL A 238 17.89 -5.31 -16.14
CA VAL A 238 17.86 -4.93 -17.56
C VAL A 238 18.89 -3.84 -17.84
N SER A 239 18.93 -2.79 -17.02
CA SER A 239 19.92 -1.70 -17.15
C SER A 239 21.36 -2.21 -17.00
N SER A 240 21.63 -3.07 -16.02
CA SER A 240 22.97 -3.65 -15.79
C SER A 240 23.44 -4.48 -16.98
N ARG A 241 22.55 -5.31 -17.55
CA ARG A 241 22.85 -6.11 -18.73
C ARG A 241 23.03 -5.27 -20.00
N LEU A 242 22.27 -4.19 -20.15
CA LEU A 242 22.50 -3.21 -21.22
C LEU A 242 23.85 -2.50 -21.04
N GLU A 243 24.23 -2.11 -19.83
CA GLU A 243 25.53 -1.48 -19.55
C GLU A 243 26.69 -2.44 -19.83
N SER A 244 26.57 -3.73 -19.48
CA SER A 244 27.59 -4.75 -19.79
C SER A 244 27.69 -5.02 -21.29
N PHE A 245 26.57 -4.92 -22.00
CA PHE A 245 26.50 -4.99 -23.46
C PHE A 245 27.20 -3.79 -24.12
N VAL A 246 26.98 -2.56 -23.63
CA VAL A 246 27.68 -1.34 -24.10
C VAL A 246 29.19 -1.43 -23.88
N LYS A 247 29.61 -1.92 -22.71
CA LYS A 247 31.04 -2.00 -22.33
C LYS A 247 31.81 -3.10 -23.04
N GLY A 248 31.17 -3.89 -23.91
CA GLY A 248 31.82 -4.98 -24.63
C GLY A 248 32.35 -6.09 -23.72
N ARG A 249 31.87 -6.20 -22.46
CA ARG A 249 32.22 -7.32 -21.58
C ARG A 249 31.61 -8.59 -22.18
N THR A 250 32.44 -9.38 -22.83
CA THR A 250 32.08 -10.65 -23.47
C THR A 250 32.03 -11.74 -22.42
N ASP A 251 30.83 -12.24 -22.12
CA ASP A 251 30.71 -13.67 -21.85
C ASP A 251 31.01 -14.36 -23.19
N GLU A 252 32.23 -14.89 -23.35
CA GLU A 252 32.71 -15.55 -24.58
C GLU A 252 31.83 -16.73 -25.04
N ARG A 253 30.86 -17.14 -24.21
CA ARG A 253 29.98 -18.30 -24.43
C ARG A 253 28.69 -18.02 -25.20
N LYS A 254 28.25 -16.76 -25.37
CA LYS A 254 26.97 -16.44 -26.06
C LYS A 254 27.15 -15.41 -27.17
N ASN A 255 26.51 -15.65 -28.31
CA ASN A 255 26.50 -14.68 -29.41
C ASN A 255 25.71 -13.40 -29.03
N VAL A 256 25.99 -12.31 -29.75
CA VAL A 256 25.39 -10.98 -29.51
C VAL A 256 23.86 -10.99 -29.63
N GLU A 257 23.31 -11.76 -30.58
CA GLU A 257 21.87 -11.86 -30.80
C GLU A 257 21.14 -12.51 -29.61
N SER A 258 21.70 -13.60 -29.07
CA SER A 258 21.17 -14.31 -27.91
C SER A 258 21.17 -13.43 -26.66
N ARG A 259 22.26 -12.67 -26.43
CA ARG A 259 22.34 -11.73 -25.31
C ARG A 259 21.28 -10.61 -25.43
N MET A 260 21.12 -10.04 -26.62
CA MET A 260 20.10 -9.02 -26.86
C MET A 260 18.68 -9.57 -26.67
N ALA A 261 18.42 -10.79 -27.19
CA ALA A 261 17.13 -11.45 -27.01
C ALA A 261 16.79 -11.67 -25.52
N GLU A 262 17.75 -12.11 -24.71
CA GLU A 262 17.56 -12.28 -23.26
C GLU A 262 17.25 -10.96 -22.54
N ILE A 263 17.89 -9.86 -22.94
CA ILE A 263 17.63 -8.53 -22.36
C ILE A 263 16.21 -8.07 -22.71
N ILE A 264 15.80 -8.24 -23.98
CA ILE A 264 14.47 -7.87 -24.45
C ILE A 264 13.39 -8.70 -23.75
N GLU A 265 13.58 -10.01 -23.62
CA GLU A 265 12.65 -10.90 -22.91
C GLU A 265 12.48 -10.46 -21.45
N LEU A 266 13.59 -10.15 -20.76
CA LEU A 266 13.56 -9.66 -19.39
C LEU A 266 12.82 -8.32 -19.27
N HIS A 267 13.06 -7.39 -20.18
CA HIS A 267 12.40 -6.09 -20.20
C HIS A 267 10.90 -6.22 -20.46
N LEU A 268 10.49 -7.00 -21.47
CA LEU A 268 9.08 -7.25 -21.78
C LEU A 268 8.36 -7.91 -20.61
N ARG A 269 9.03 -8.83 -19.91
CA ARG A 269 8.47 -9.46 -18.71
C ARG A 269 8.27 -8.46 -17.57
N ALA A 270 9.26 -7.60 -17.33
CA ALA A 270 9.15 -6.54 -16.32
C ALA A 270 8.01 -5.58 -16.65
N LEU A 271 7.88 -5.14 -17.91
CA LEU A 271 6.76 -4.29 -18.36
C LEU A 271 5.40 -4.99 -18.24
N GLY A 272 5.32 -6.27 -18.61
CA GLY A 272 4.09 -7.04 -18.40
C GLY A 272 3.72 -7.14 -16.91
N PHE A 273 4.71 -7.16 -16.00
CA PHE A 273 4.45 -7.12 -14.57
C PHE A 273 4.01 -5.73 -14.10
N VAL A 274 4.57 -4.64 -14.63
CA VAL A 274 4.06 -3.27 -14.42
C VAL A 274 2.58 -3.17 -14.72
N VAL A 275 2.15 -3.62 -15.90
CA VAL A 275 0.73 -3.53 -16.32
C VAL A 275 -0.19 -4.28 -15.37
N ARG A 276 0.20 -5.47 -14.91
CA ARG A 276 -0.60 -6.24 -13.93
C ARG A 276 -0.66 -5.56 -12.57
N VAL A 277 0.47 -5.03 -12.09
CA VAL A 277 0.55 -4.33 -10.80
C VAL A 277 -0.23 -3.03 -10.84
N GLU A 278 -0.14 -2.27 -11.93
CA GLU A 278 -0.92 -1.05 -12.17
C GLU A 278 -2.42 -1.35 -12.13
N GLY A 279 -2.89 -2.39 -12.83
CA GLY A 279 -4.31 -2.77 -12.80
C GLY A 279 -4.86 -3.14 -11.42
N ILE A 280 -4.02 -3.64 -10.50
CA ILE A 280 -4.41 -3.93 -9.11
C ILE A 280 -4.35 -2.66 -8.25
N LEU A 281 -3.29 -1.88 -8.38
CA LEU A 281 -3.01 -0.75 -7.49
C LEU A 281 -3.74 0.54 -7.90
N ASN A 282 -4.19 0.68 -9.15
CA ASN A 282 -4.74 1.92 -9.69
C ASN A 282 -5.89 2.49 -8.83
N GLU A 283 -6.91 1.68 -8.56
CA GLU A 283 -8.07 2.07 -7.74
C GLU A 283 -7.67 2.25 -6.26
N ILE A 284 -6.80 1.38 -5.74
CA ILE A 284 -6.31 1.45 -4.36
C ILE A 284 -5.54 2.76 -4.11
N CYS A 285 -4.68 3.14 -5.05
CA CYS A 285 -3.92 4.38 -5.02
C CYS A 285 -4.81 5.61 -5.15
N LEU A 286 -5.89 5.56 -5.94
CA LEU A 286 -6.88 6.65 -5.98
C LEU A 286 -7.54 6.86 -4.60
N ILE A 287 -7.97 5.76 -3.96
CA ILE A 287 -8.58 5.81 -2.64
C ILE A 287 -7.58 6.33 -1.60
N GLU A 288 -6.31 5.93 -1.68
CA GLU A 288 -5.24 6.47 -0.84
C GLU A 288 -5.05 7.98 -1.05
N PHE A 289 -4.99 8.44 -2.30
CA PHE A 289 -4.82 9.85 -2.62
C PHE A 289 -5.93 10.73 -2.06
N VAL A 290 -7.18 10.38 -2.37
CA VAL A 290 -8.35 11.15 -1.95
C VAL A 290 -8.53 11.03 -0.44
N GLY A 291 -8.43 9.81 0.10
CA GLY A 291 -8.60 9.53 1.52
C GLY A 291 -7.54 10.20 2.39
N CYS A 292 -6.25 10.11 2.05
CA CYS A 292 -5.18 10.81 2.76
C CYS A 292 -5.34 12.33 2.69
N THR A 293 -5.72 12.89 1.54
CA THR A 293 -5.95 14.35 1.42
C THR A 293 -7.02 14.81 2.42
N MET A 294 -8.13 14.08 2.49
CA MET A 294 -9.23 14.37 3.41
C MET A 294 -8.83 14.16 4.88
N ASN A 295 -8.18 13.05 5.21
CA ASN A 295 -7.77 12.74 6.58
C ASN A 295 -6.68 13.70 7.08
N ILE A 296 -5.69 14.08 6.26
CA ILE A 296 -4.66 15.07 6.61
C ILE A 296 -5.31 16.44 6.90
N CYS A 297 -6.31 16.82 6.11
CA CYS A 297 -7.06 18.06 6.32
C CYS A 297 -7.78 18.06 7.68
N PHE A 298 -8.57 17.01 7.98
CA PHE A 298 -9.28 16.90 9.26
C PHE A 298 -8.33 16.80 10.45
N LEU A 299 -7.27 16.01 10.36
CA LEU A 299 -6.27 15.87 11.42
C LEU A 299 -5.52 17.18 11.67
N GLY A 300 -5.21 17.95 10.63
CA GLY A 300 -4.62 19.28 10.76
C GLY A 300 -5.53 20.24 11.54
N TYR A 301 -6.84 20.19 11.26
CA TYR A 301 -7.84 21.00 11.98
C TYR A 301 -7.94 20.58 13.45
N TYR A 302 -8.01 19.28 13.75
CA TYR A 302 -8.06 18.79 15.13
C TYR A 302 -6.79 19.11 15.90
N PHE A 303 -5.62 18.96 15.27
CA PHE A 303 -4.34 19.33 15.87
C PHE A 303 -4.33 20.79 16.31
N MET A 304 -4.75 21.72 15.43
CA MET A 304 -4.79 23.16 15.77
C MET A 304 -5.79 23.44 16.89
N THR A 305 -6.98 22.84 16.83
CA THR A 305 -8.05 23.08 17.81
C THR A 305 -7.65 22.60 19.21
N GLU A 306 -7.10 21.39 19.34
CA GLU A 306 -6.67 20.85 20.64
C GLU A 306 -5.43 21.55 21.19
N PHE A 307 -4.55 22.03 20.29
CA PHE A 307 -3.39 22.82 20.67
C PHE A 307 -3.79 24.14 21.33
N GLU A 308 -4.78 24.85 20.76
CA GLU A 308 -5.34 26.06 21.35
C GLU A 308 -6.02 25.79 22.71
N GLN A 309 -6.64 24.62 22.87
CA GLN A 309 -7.29 24.20 24.12
C GLN A 309 -6.31 23.66 25.18
N SER A 310 -5.00 23.65 24.90
CA SER A 310 -3.96 23.09 25.79
C SER A 310 -4.20 21.62 26.19
N ALA A 311 -4.91 20.85 25.35
CA ALA A 311 -5.16 19.42 25.56
C ALA A 311 -3.95 18.61 25.05
N ALA A 312 -2.91 18.51 25.88
CA ALA A 312 -1.61 17.96 25.48
C ALA A 312 -1.69 16.55 24.86
N ILE A 313 -2.48 15.64 25.45
CA ILE A 313 -2.53 14.24 25.00
C ILE A 313 -3.27 14.10 23.67
N ALA A 314 -4.38 14.83 23.49
CA ALA A 314 -5.11 14.87 22.22
C ALA A 314 -4.26 15.51 21.12
N THR A 315 -3.56 16.60 21.43
CA THR A 315 -2.63 17.28 20.52
C THR A 315 -1.53 16.33 20.03
N VAL A 316 -0.87 15.61 20.93
CA VAL A 316 0.17 14.62 20.58
C VAL A 316 -0.43 13.50 19.71
N THR A 317 -1.61 13.00 20.07
CA THR A 317 -2.29 11.93 19.31
C THR A 317 -2.58 12.36 17.88
N TYR A 318 -3.16 13.54 17.68
CA TYR A 318 -3.45 14.05 16.34
C TYR A 318 -2.18 14.39 15.55
N CYS A 319 -1.13 14.86 16.20
CA CYS A 319 0.18 15.06 15.58
C CYS A 319 0.77 13.74 15.06
N VAL A 320 0.78 12.68 15.89
CA VAL A 320 1.28 11.35 15.49
C VAL A 320 0.47 10.80 14.31
N LEU A 321 -0.86 10.92 14.34
CA LEU A 321 -1.72 10.52 13.23
C LEU A 321 -1.42 11.31 11.95
N LEU A 322 -1.30 12.64 12.05
CA LEU A 322 -0.99 13.51 10.91
C LEU A 322 0.32 13.10 10.24
N VAL A 323 1.37 12.86 11.04
CA VAL A 323 2.66 12.34 10.58
C VAL A 323 2.48 10.98 9.90
N SER A 324 1.69 10.09 10.49
CA SER A 324 1.46 8.73 9.97
C SER A 324 0.79 8.73 8.60
N PHE A 325 -0.30 9.48 8.41
CA PHE A 325 -0.97 9.60 7.12
C PHE A 325 -0.12 10.30 6.07
N THR A 326 0.69 11.29 6.47
CA THR A 326 1.63 11.97 5.57
C THR A 326 2.73 11.02 5.09
N PHE A 327 3.31 10.21 5.98
CA PHE A 327 4.29 9.20 5.60
C PHE A 327 3.68 8.11 4.72
N ASN A 328 2.43 7.71 4.98
CA ASN A 328 1.75 6.71 4.16
C ASN A 328 1.67 7.15 2.69
N ILE A 329 1.11 8.34 2.42
CA ILE A 329 1.01 8.85 1.05
C ILE A 329 2.40 9.14 0.43
N PHE A 330 3.36 9.58 1.24
CA PHE A 330 4.75 9.77 0.78
C PHE A 330 5.35 8.45 0.28
N ILE A 331 5.12 7.33 0.97
CA ILE A 331 5.63 6.01 0.56
C ILE A 331 5.12 5.63 -0.83
N PHE A 332 3.82 5.79 -1.12
CA PHE A 332 3.25 5.48 -2.43
C PHE A 332 3.88 6.34 -3.54
N CYS A 333 4.05 7.63 -3.29
CA CYS A 333 4.70 8.54 -4.23
C CYS A 333 6.20 8.23 -4.41
N TYR A 334 6.89 7.82 -3.35
CA TYR A 334 8.31 7.45 -3.37
C TYR A 334 8.55 6.20 -4.23
N ILE A 335 7.77 5.14 -4.03
CA ILE A 335 7.92 3.92 -4.84
C ILE A 335 7.52 4.15 -6.30
N GLY A 336 6.52 5.00 -6.55
CA GLY A 336 6.13 5.42 -7.91
C GLY A 336 7.24 6.17 -8.62
N GLU A 337 7.83 7.17 -7.96
CA GLU A 337 8.97 7.92 -8.47
C GLU A 337 10.17 7.01 -8.77
N MET A 338 10.50 6.09 -7.85
CA MET A 338 11.56 5.11 -8.05
C MET A 338 11.35 4.28 -9.32
N LEU A 339 10.10 3.86 -9.58
CA LEU A 339 9.76 3.08 -10.77
C LEU A 339 9.99 3.88 -12.06
N THR A 340 9.45 5.10 -12.12
CA THR A 340 9.61 6.00 -13.27
C THR A 340 11.10 6.25 -13.55
N GLN A 341 11.89 6.54 -12.52
CA GLN A 341 13.34 6.76 -12.66
C GLN A 341 14.09 5.52 -13.17
N GLN A 342 13.73 4.32 -12.73
CA GLN A 342 14.34 3.10 -13.27
C GLN A 342 13.92 2.83 -14.71
N GLY A 343 12.66 3.11 -15.07
CA GLY A 343 12.18 3.04 -16.46
C GLY A 343 12.98 3.94 -17.39
N ASP A 344 13.16 5.21 -16.99
CA ASP A 344 13.95 6.19 -17.74
C ASP A 344 15.42 5.78 -17.87
N LYS A 345 16.00 5.19 -16.81
CA LYS A 345 17.38 4.70 -16.84
C LYS A 345 17.58 3.63 -17.92
N VAL A 346 16.63 2.68 -18.05
CA VAL A 346 16.68 1.65 -19.10
C VAL A 346 16.73 2.29 -20.49
N GLY A 347 15.87 3.27 -20.75
CA GLY A 347 15.84 4.00 -22.03
C GLY A 347 17.14 4.74 -22.33
N ARG A 348 17.70 5.45 -21.34
CA ARG A 348 18.98 6.16 -21.48
C ARG A 348 20.14 5.20 -21.76
N THR A 349 20.23 4.09 -21.03
CA THR A 349 21.29 3.10 -21.24
C THR A 349 21.18 2.44 -22.61
N ALA A 350 19.95 2.09 -23.04
CA ALA A 350 19.71 1.53 -24.35
C ALA A 350 20.11 2.50 -25.49
N TYR A 351 19.87 3.80 -25.31
CA TYR A 351 20.24 4.82 -26.29
C TYR A 351 21.76 4.93 -26.49
N MET A 352 22.56 4.64 -25.46
CA MET A 352 24.02 4.68 -25.53
C MET A 352 24.64 3.48 -26.25
N ILE A 353 23.85 2.48 -26.65
CA ILE A 353 24.34 1.35 -27.43
C ILE A 353 24.64 1.81 -28.86
N LYS A 354 25.83 1.44 -29.35
CA LYS A 354 26.26 1.67 -30.75
C LYS A 354 25.49 0.76 -31.71
N TRP A 355 24.24 1.09 -31.95
CA TRP A 355 23.29 0.30 -32.75
C TRP A 355 23.78 0.00 -34.17
N TYR A 356 24.63 0.87 -34.74
CA TYR A 356 25.22 0.71 -36.07
C TYR A 356 26.33 -0.37 -36.14
N GLU A 357 26.87 -0.80 -35.00
CA GLU A 357 27.82 -1.91 -34.91
C GLU A 357 27.11 -3.26 -34.68
N LEU A 358 25.79 -3.27 -34.51
CA LEU A 358 25.02 -4.47 -34.21
C LEU A 358 24.54 -5.21 -35.46
N PRO A 359 24.39 -6.55 -35.38
CA PRO A 359 23.64 -7.30 -36.37
C PRO A 359 22.23 -6.73 -36.57
N ALA A 360 21.72 -6.77 -37.80
CA ALA A 360 20.43 -6.17 -38.16
C ALA A 360 19.26 -6.62 -37.26
N LYS A 361 19.25 -7.89 -36.82
CA LYS A 361 18.23 -8.40 -35.89
C LYS A 361 18.32 -7.74 -34.50
N SER A 362 19.52 -7.64 -33.93
CA SER A 362 19.76 -7.00 -32.63
C SER A 362 19.46 -5.50 -32.67
N ALA A 363 19.80 -4.82 -33.78
CA ALA A 363 19.47 -3.40 -33.97
C ALA A 363 17.95 -3.17 -33.98
N ARG A 364 17.18 -4.02 -34.67
CA ARG A 364 15.70 -3.96 -34.64
C ARG A 364 15.13 -4.19 -33.24
N GLY A 365 15.68 -5.16 -32.51
CA GLY A 365 15.28 -5.43 -31.12
C GLY A 365 15.52 -4.23 -30.19
N LEU A 366 16.65 -3.54 -30.36
CA LEU A 366 16.97 -2.32 -29.63
C LEU A 366 16.01 -1.17 -29.93
N ILE A 367 15.61 -1.00 -31.20
CA ILE A 367 14.61 0.02 -31.60
C ILE A 367 13.28 -0.25 -30.89
N LEU A 368 12.83 -1.51 -30.84
CA LEU A 368 11.61 -1.89 -30.13
C LEU A 368 11.72 -1.58 -28.63
N LEU A 369 12.84 -1.90 -28.00
CA LEU A 369 13.09 -1.57 -26.60
C LEU A 369 13.01 -0.05 -26.37
N LEU A 370 13.70 0.74 -27.20
CA LEU A 370 13.65 2.21 -27.11
C LEU A 370 12.23 2.76 -27.31
N ALA A 371 11.47 2.21 -28.25
CA ALA A 371 10.09 2.60 -28.48
C ALA A 371 9.20 2.35 -27.25
N MET A 372 9.40 1.21 -26.58
CA MET A 372 8.67 0.89 -25.34
C MET A 372 9.06 1.81 -24.18
N THR A 373 10.33 2.21 -24.08
CA THR A 373 10.77 3.13 -23.01
C THR A 373 10.24 4.56 -23.14
N LYS A 374 9.70 4.95 -24.30
CA LYS A 374 9.04 6.26 -24.46
C LYS A 374 7.76 6.38 -23.65
N ASN A 375 7.12 5.25 -23.33
CA ASN A 375 6.00 5.20 -22.40
C ASN A 375 6.54 4.68 -21.06
N PRO A 376 6.90 5.57 -20.12
CA PRO A 376 7.56 5.17 -18.90
C PRO A 376 6.67 4.20 -18.10
N ALA A 377 7.30 3.23 -17.46
CA ALA A 377 6.62 2.40 -16.48
C ALA A 377 6.20 3.30 -15.31
N SER A 378 4.92 3.63 -15.21
CA SER A 378 4.37 4.44 -14.12
C SER A 378 3.18 3.73 -13.48
N ILE A 379 2.99 3.97 -12.18
CA ILE A 379 1.76 3.59 -11.48
C ILE A 379 0.92 4.86 -11.37
N THR A 380 -0.37 4.73 -11.66
CA THR A 380 -1.31 5.85 -11.63
C THR A 380 -2.32 5.70 -10.50
N ALA A 381 -2.79 6.83 -9.98
CA ALA A 381 -3.96 6.92 -9.12
C ALA A 381 -5.18 7.25 -9.99
N GLY A 382 -6.07 6.27 -10.20
CA GLY A 382 -7.32 6.47 -10.95
C GLY A 382 -7.14 6.78 -12.43
N LYS A 383 -5.96 6.56 -13.03
CA LYS A 383 -5.54 7.14 -14.33
C LYS A 383 -5.60 8.68 -14.39
N MET A 384 -5.72 9.35 -13.25
CA MET A 384 -5.81 10.81 -13.17
C MET A 384 -4.46 11.46 -12.89
N ALA A 385 -3.64 10.82 -12.05
CA ALA A 385 -2.33 11.33 -11.67
C ALA A 385 -1.31 10.19 -11.54
N GLU A 386 -0.08 10.44 -11.96
CA GLU A 386 1.03 9.51 -11.73
C GLU A 386 1.56 9.63 -10.31
N LEU A 387 1.97 8.51 -9.72
CA LEU A 387 2.63 8.49 -8.41
C LEU A 387 4.03 9.11 -8.53
N SER A 388 4.20 10.31 -7.98
CA SER A 388 5.46 11.07 -8.03
C SER A 388 5.57 12.03 -6.85
N PHE A 389 6.77 12.57 -6.61
CA PHE A 389 6.93 13.63 -5.60
C PHE A 389 6.12 14.89 -5.93
N ARG A 390 5.88 15.17 -7.21
CA ARG A 390 5.02 16.28 -7.64
C ARG A 390 3.58 16.08 -7.16
N SER A 391 3.05 14.87 -7.31
CA SER A 391 1.70 14.51 -6.88
C SER A 391 1.58 14.52 -5.35
N PHE A 392 2.61 14.11 -4.61
CA PHE A 392 2.67 14.25 -3.15
C PHE A 392 2.56 15.71 -2.70
N CYS A 393 3.35 16.60 -3.29
CA CYS A 393 3.25 18.04 -3.01
C CYS A 393 1.86 18.60 -3.36
N GLY A 394 1.23 18.09 -4.41
CA GLY A 394 -0.16 18.39 -4.76
C GLY A 394 -1.12 18.04 -3.64
N VAL A 395 -1.07 16.79 -3.14
CA VAL A 395 -1.90 16.31 -2.01
C VAL A 395 -1.75 17.21 -0.78
N LEU A 396 -0.52 17.52 -0.38
CA LEU A 396 -0.30 18.38 0.80
C LEU A 396 -0.82 19.80 0.61
N LYS A 397 -0.64 20.40 -0.57
CA LYS A 397 -1.16 21.73 -0.88
C LYS A 397 -2.69 21.74 -0.85
N THR A 398 -3.33 20.73 -1.44
CA THR A 398 -4.79 20.62 -1.45
C THR A 398 -5.34 20.40 -0.04
N ALA A 399 -4.71 19.54 0.77
CA ALA A 399 -5.10 19.34 2.17
C ALA A 399 -4.96 20.64 2.99
N ALA A 400 -3.87 21.40 2.81
CA ALA A 400 -3.68 22.69 3.47
C ALA A 400 -4.68 23.76 3.01
N ALA A 401 -5.05 23.78 1.72
CA ALA A 401 -6.07 24.68 1.19
C ALA A 401 -7.45 24.38 1.80
N TYR A 402 -7.84 23.11 1.84
CA TYR A 402 -9.09 22.69 2.49
C TYR A 402 -9.08 22.95 4.00
N LEU A 403 -7.93 22.79 4.66
CA LEU A 403 -7.77 23.12 6.08
C LEU A 403 -8.04 24.61 6.34
N ASN A 404 -7.49 25.49 5.52
CA ASN A 404 -7.74 26.92 5.63
C ASN A 404 -9.22 27.25 5.41
N LEU A 405 -9.88 26.63 4.43
CA LEU A 405 -11.30 26.80 4.19
C LEU A 405 -12.15 26.33 5.38
N LEU A 406 -11.85 25.14 5.92
CA LEU A 406 -12.48 24.61 7.14
C LEU A 406 -12.34 25.58 8.30
N ARG A 407 -11.15 26.16 8.48
CA ARG A 407 -10.90 27.16 9.52
C ARG A 407 -11.77 28.41 9.34
N THR A 408 -11.86 28.96 8.14
CA THR A 408 -12.66 30.17 7.86
C THR A 408 -14.17 29.95 7.98
N VAL A 409 -14.66 28.73 7.77
CA VAL A 409 -16.10 28.42 7.85
C VAL A 409 -16.53 28.08 9.28
N VAL A 410 -15.63 27.51 10.09
CA VAL A 410 -15.95 26.99 11.44
C VAL A 410 -15.51 27.93 12.57
N MET A 411 -14.47 28.76 12.36
CA MET A 411 -14.14 29.91 13.22
C MET A 411 -14.88 31.14 12.73
#